data_AF-A0A9X3K934-F1
#
_entry.id   AF-A0A9X3K934-F1
#
_cell.length_a   1.000
_cell.length_b   1.000
_cell.length_c   1.000
_cell.angle_alpha   90.00
_cell.angle_beta   90.00
_cell.angle_gamma   90.00
#
_symmetry.space_group_name_H-M   'P 1'
#
loop_
_entity.id
_entity.type
_entity.pdbx_description
1 polymer ?
#
loop_
_entity_poly.entity_id
_entity_poly.type
_entity_poly.pdbx_seq_one_letter_code
_entity_poly.pdbx_strand_id
1 'polypeptide(L)'
;MIFIKNKNTDVYFNLAMEEYFFEKFKKDEVFMLWINEPSVVIGKHQNLIEELNMKYCFENNIKIARRLSGGGTVVHDFGNLNYTYITNTTGDTALDFKEFLKPMYNALLNLNIDAHISPRNDFRVLEKKICGHSQFMRKKRVLHHGCILFDSNLDNLRNALNVKNKKIISKSAKSVKSSVANLKEISKLDYEISDFLEKLKNEILKTQENFEIYELTKEDILNIDKIKSEKYVTKDWIYGQSPKCTFFLDEERDYTVEIDGGKIEKINMGDDNKFDSLIGLYFEYEEIKNKIAELNIKDDYAKKLIEI
;
A
#
# COMPACT_ATOMS: atom_id res chain seq x y z
N MET A 1 20.05 -6.40 16.61
CA MET A 1 18.75 -6.09 15.97
C MET A 1 17.65 -5.96 17.01
N ILE A 2 16.72 -5.01 16.85
CA ILE A 2 15.48 -4.90 17.63
C ILE A 2 14.34 -5.53 16.83
N PHE A 3 13.69 -6.56 17.37
CA PHE A 3 12.53 -7.21 16.76
C PHE A 3 11.24 -6.73 17.44
N ILE A 4 10.41 -5.98 16.72
CA ILE A 4 9.17 -5.41 17.26
C ILE A 4 8.07 -6.48 17.27
N LYS A 5 7.45 -6.70 18.43
CA LYS A 5 6.19 -7.46 18.54
C LYS A 5 5.01 -6.55 18.20
N ASN A 6 4.33 -6.85 17.11
CA ASN A 6 3.08 -6.17 16.73
C ASN A 6 1.94 -7.18 16.59
N LYS A 7 0.78 -6.85 17.16
CA LYS A 7 -0.47 -7.61 17.02
C LYS A 7 -1.61 -6.76 16.44
N ASN A 8 -1.37 -5.49 16.16
CA ASN A 8 -2.36 -4.59 15.60
C ASN A 8 -2.53 -4.88 14.10
N THR A 9 -3.78 -4.87 13.63
CA THR A 9 -4.13 -5.11 12.22
C THR A 9 -4.64 -3.86 11.51
N ASP A 10 -4.73 -2.73 12.19
CA ASP A 10 -5.11 -1.46 11.58
C ASP A 10 -3.98 -0.96 10.68
N VAL A 11 -4.26 -0.91 9.38
CA VAL A 11 -3.31 -0.45 8.35
C VAL A 11 -2.73 0.93 8.67
N TYR A 12 -3.54 1.85 9.21
CA TYR A 12 -3.07 3.20 9.50
C TYR A 12 -2.13 3.24 10.70
N PHE A 13 -2.42 2.42 11.73
CA PHE A 13 -1.54 2.26 12.88
C PHE A 13 -0.22 1.63 12.46
N ASN A 14 -0.26 0.55 11.66
CA ASN A 14 0.93 -0.17 11.27
C ASN A 14 1.87 0.65 10.38
N LEU A 15 1.33 1.47 9.46
CA LEU A 15 2.13 2.40 8.66
C LEU A 15 2.70 3.54 9.53
N ALA A 16 1.94 4.06 10.49
CA ALA A 16 2.43 5.04 11.46
C ALA A 16 3.54 4.46 12.36
N MET A 17 3.44 3.19 12.72
CA MET A 17 4.42 2.46 13.51
C MET A 17 5.74 2.27 12.76
N GLU A 18 5.69 1.98 11.45
CA GLU A 18 6.89 1.97 10.61
C GLU A 18 7.62 3.32 10.64
N GLU A 19 6.88 4.43 10.47
CA GLU A 19 7.44 5.79 10.54
C GLU A 19 8.01 6.11 11.92
N TYR A 20 7.28 5.74 12.98
CA TYR A 20 7.71 5.96 14.35
C TYR A 20 9.05 5.28 14.66
N PHE A 21 9.18 3.99 14.36
CA PHE A 21 10.42 3.25 14.61
C PHE A 21 11.56 3.61 13.64
N PHE A 22 11.21 4.12 12.46
CA PHE A 22 12.18 4.77 11.59
C PHE A 22 12.82 5.99 12.28
N GLU A 23 12.06 6.76 13.06
CA GLU A 23 12.59 7.91 13.81
C GLU A 23 13.20 7.57 15.15
N LYS A 24 12.62 6.63 15.90
CA LYS A 24 13.00 6.32 17.28
C LYS A 24 14.40 5.69 17.36
N PHE A 25 14.62 4.59 16.63
CA PHE A 25 15.81 3.74 16.77
C PHE A 25 16.88 4.07 15.74
N LYS A 26 17.35 5.32 15.70
CA LYS A 26 18.18 5.85 14.59
C LYS A 26 19.49 5.09 14.32
N LYS A 27 20.03 4.40 15.33
CA LYS A 27 21.31 3.68 15.22
C LYS A 27 21.12 2.18 15.06
N ASP A 28 19.97 1.65 15.44
CA ASP A 28 19.71 0.23 15.50
C ASP A 28 19.06 -0.27 14.22
N GLU A 29 19.27 -1.56 13.98
CA GLU A 29 18.49 -2.33 13.01
C GLU A 29 17.17 -2.73 13.65
N VAL A 30 16.07 -2.48 12.95
CA VAL A 30 14.71 -2.81 13.41
C VAL A 30 14.08 -3.79 12.43
N PHE A 31 13.49 -4.86 12.93
CA PHE A 31 12.69 -5.78 12.13
C PHE A 31 11.30 -5.95 12.72
N MET A 32 10.30 -6.02 11.87
CA MET A 32 8.92 -6.32 12.28
C MET A 32 8.22 -7.17 11.25
N LEU A 33 7.40 -8.10 11.73
CA LEU A 33 6.44 -8.86 10.95
C LEU A 33 5.04 -8.43 11.38
N TRP A 34 4.15 -8.20 10.42
CA TRP A 34 2.84 -7.63 10.71
C TRP A 34 1.82 -7.97 9.62
N ILE A 35 0.54 -7.97 9.99
CA ILE A 35 -0.59 -8.28 9.12
C ILE A 35 -1.55 -7.10 9.22
N ASN A 36 -2.20 -6.75 8.11
CA ASN A 36 -3.30 -5.78 8.12
C ASN A 36 -4.64 -6.49 7.90
N GLU A 37 -5.69 -5.86 8.39
CA GLU A 37 -7.04 -6.09 7.91
C GLU A 37 -7.17 -5.70 6.42
N PRO A 38 -8.29 -6.08 5.75
CA PRO A 38 -8.53 -5.75 4.35
C PRO A 38 -8.26 -4.28 4.01
N SER A 39 -7.24 -4.05 3.20
CA SER A 39 -6.80 -2.70 2.86
C SER A 39 -6.07 -2.65 1.52
N VAL A 40 -6.07 -1.50 0.87
CA VAL A 40 -5.21 -1.18 -0.25
C VAL A 40 -4.20 -0.14 0.19
N VAL A 41 -2.91 -0.43 -0.01
CA VAL A 41 -1.81 0.48 0.32
C VAL A 41 -1.15 0.97 -0.96
N ILE A 42 -1.45 2.22 -1.31
CA ILE A 42 -0.87 2.88 -2.49
C ILE A 42 0.51 3.46 -2.19
N GLY A 43 1.37 3.49 -3.20
CA GLY A 43 2.68 4.11 -3.13
C GLY A 43 2.58 5.63 -3.03
N LYS A 44 3.59 6.25 -2.40
CA LYS A 44 3.60 7.69 -2.09
C LYS A 44 3.24 8.60 -3.26
N HIS A 45 3.72 8.28 -4.47
CA HIS A 45 3.58 9.11 -5.68
C HIS A 45 2.55 8.59 -6.69
N GLN A 46 1.71 7.64 -6.29
CA GLN A 46 0.68 7.10 -7.19
C GLN A 46 -0.59 7.95 -7.19
N ASN A 47 -1.31 7.91 -8.31
CA ASN A 47 -2.62 8.51 -8.41
C ASN A 47 -3.70 7.47 -8.01
N LEU A 48 -4.48 7.82 -6.99
CA LEU A 48 -5.46 6.91 -6.37
C LEU A 48 -6.58 6.54 -7.36
N ILE A 49 -6.99 7.50 -8.19
CA ILE A 49 -8.04 7.34 -9.20
C ILE A 49 -7.57 6.42 -10.34
N GLU A 50 -6.28 6.47 -10.70
CA GLU A 50 -5.71 5.57 -11.72
C GLU A 50 -5.52 4.14 -11.25
N GLU A 51 -5.34 3.94 -9.94
CA GLU A 51 -4.90 2.67 -9.39
C GLU A 51 -6.04 1.86 -8.76
N LEU A 52 -7.09 2.54 -8.27
CA LEU A 52 -8.10 1.92 -7.43
C LEU A 52 -9.49 1.94 -8.07
N ASN A 53 -10.22 0.87 -7.80
CA ASN A 53 -11.67 0.84 -7.85
C ASN A 53 -12.20 1.26 -6.47
N MET A 54 -12.37 2.57 -6.26
CA MET A 54 -12.76 3.12 -4.95
C MET A 54 -14.15 2.66 -4.51
N LYS A 55 -15.08 2.52 -5.47
CA LYS A 55 -16.40 1.93 -5.24
C LYS A 55 -16.31 0.53 -4.64
N TYR A 56 -15.56 -0.35 -5.29
CA TYR A 56 -15.37 -1.72 -4.81
C TYR A 56 -14.72 -1.74 -3.42
N CYS A 57 -13.70 -0.89 -3.20
CA CYS A 57 -13.05 -0.80 -1.89
C CYS A 57 -14.05 -0.40 -0.80
N PHE A 58 -14.86 0.62 -1.05
CA PHE A 58 -15.90 1.07 -0.12
C PHE A 58 -16.95 -0.02 0.14
N GLU A 59 -17.53 -0.61 -0.91
CA GLU A 59 -18.60 -1.62 -0.79
C GLU A 59 -18.16 -2.91 -0.08
N ASN A 60 -16.85 -3.21 -0.08
CA ASN A 60 -16.28 -4.39 0.55
C ASN A 60 -15.51 -4.08 1.86
N ASN A 61 -15.68 -2.88 2.42
CA ASN A 61 -14.99 -2.44 3.64
C ASN A 61 -13.45 -2.58 3.58
N ILE A 62 -12.87 -2.32 2.41
CA ILE A 62 -11.43 -2.35 2.19
C ILE A 62 -10.90 -0.93 2.42
N LYS A 63 -10.08 -0.76 3.46
CA LYS A 63 -9.49 0.55 3.79
C LYS A 63 -8.52 1.02 2.72
N ILE A 64 -8.47 2.32 2.45
CA ILE A 64 -7.50 2.90 1.52
C ILE A 64 -6.45 3.65 2.33
N ALA A 65 -5.18 3.32 2.14
CA ALA A 65 -4.05 3.92 2.86
C ALA A 65 -2.90 4.26 1.91
N ARG A 66 -2.08 5.25 2.28
CA ARG A 66 -0.87 5.63 1.55
C ARG A 66 0.37 5.43 2.41
N ARG A 67 1.38 4.77 1.87
CA ARG A 67 2.67 4.55 2.56
C ARG A 67 3.70 5.63 2.24
N LEU A 68 4.76 5.68 3.06
CA LEU A 68 5.90 6.60 2.88
C LEU A 68 6.78 6.29 1.66
N SER A 69 6.88 5.02 1.29
CA SER A 69 7.71 4.55 0.18
C SER A 69 7.02 4.74 -1.17
N GLY A 70 7.83 4.82 -2.23
CA GLY A 70 7.35 4.76 -3.60
C GLY A 70 6.95 3.33 -4.01
N GLY A 71 6.86 3.08 -5.31
CA GLY A 71 6.46 1.78 -5.86
C GLY A 71 4.96 1.67 -6.12
N GLY A 72 4.51 0.46 -6.50
CA GLY A 72 3.13 0.20 -6.93
C GLY A 72 2.16 -0.05 -5.78
N THR A 73 0.89 -0.26 -6.13
CA THR A 73 -0.19 -0.51 -5.18
C THR A 73 -0.17 -1.97 -4.74
N VAL A 74 -0.44 -2.22 -3.45
CA VAL A 74 -0.60 -3.57 -2.89
C VAL A 74 -1.92 -3.69 -2.15
N VAL A 75 -2.51 -4.89 -2.18
CA VAL A 75 -3.75 -5.21 -1.46
C VAL A 75 -3.40 -6.17 -0.34
N HIS A 76 -3.82 -5.83 0.87
CA HIS A 76 -3.58 -6.61 2.08
C HIS A 76 -4.91 -7.21 2.57
N ASP A 77 -4.78 -8.34 3.26
CA ASP A 77 -5.81 -9.00 4.04
C ASP A 77 -5.13 -9.86 5.12
N PHE A 78 -5.90 -10.65 5.86
CA PHE A 78 -5.35 -11.53 6.90
C PHE A 78 -4.47 -12.67 6.36
N GLY A 79 -4.51 -12.96 5.05
CA GLY A 79 -3.62 -13.90 4.37
C GLY A 79 -2.34 -13.24 3.85
N ASN A 80 -2.16 -11.94 4.07
CA ASN A 80 -1.02 -11.16 3.62
C ASN A 80 -0.05 -10.87 4.77
N LEU A 81 1.20 -11.34 4.64
CA LEU A 81 2.25 -11.04 5.59
C LEU A 81 3.10 -9.87 5.12
N ASN A 82 3.14 -8.81 5.91
CA ASN A 82 4.05 -7.70 5.71
C ASN A 82 5.27 -7.85 6.61
N TYR A 83 6.41 -7.37 6.12
CA TYR A 83 7.60 -7.24 6.92
C TYR A 83 8.28 -5.91 6.68
N THR A 84 8.95 -5.39 7.70
CA THR A 84 9.75 -4.18 7.60
C THR A 84 11.12 -4.46 8.19
N TYR A 85 12.14 -4.01 7.47
CA TYR A 85 13.53 -4.01 7.88
C TYR A 85 14.06 -2.58 7.76
N ILE A 86 14.42 -2.00 8.90
CA ILE A 86 14.99 -0.66 9.00
C ILE A 86 16.44 -0.79 9.41
N THR A 87 17.36 -0.23 8.63
CA THR A 87 18.78 -0.20 8.97
C THR A 87 19.44 1.05 8.35
N ASN A 88 20.71 1.26 8.70
CA ASN A 88 21.52 2.31 8.12
C ASN A 88 22.36 1.74 6.96
N THR A 89 22.41 2.43 5.84
CA THR A 89 23.29 2.10 4.72
C THR A 89 24.59 2.90 4.78
N THR A 90 25.67 2.31 4.29
CA THR A 90 26.94 2.99 4.04
C THR A 90 27.01 3.63 2.65
N GLY A 91 26.16 3.18 1.71
CA GLY A 91 26.08 3.64 0.32
C GLY A 91 24.99 4.68 0.05
N ASP A 92 25.07 5.31 -1.13
CA ASP A 92 24.14 6.35 -1.59
C ASP A 92 23.19 5.89 -2.73
N THR A 93 23.18 4.60 -3.12
CA THR A 93 22.57 4.14 -4.40
C THR A 93 21.75 2.84 -4.34
N ALA A 94 21.02 2.55 -5.42
CA ALA A 94 20.18 1.37 -5.64
C ALA A 94 20.89 0.00 -5.62
N LEU A 95 22.24 -0.03 -5.66
CA LEU A 95 23.04 -1.26 -5.49
C LEU A 95 22.75 -1.94 -4.14
N ASP A 96 22.35 -1.17 -3.13
CA ASP A 96 22.02 -1.69 -1.81
C ASP A 96 20.66 -2.40 -1.78
N PHE A 97 19.76 -2.23 -2.77
CA PHE A 97 18.38 -2.76 -2.69
C PHE A 97 18.36 -4.27 -2.44
N LYS A 98 19.22 -5.02 -3.15
CA LYS A 98 19.31 -6.48 -3.01
C LYS A 98 19.83 -6.92 -1.65
N GLU A 99 20.67 -6.11 -1.00
CA GLU A 99 21.17 -6.41 0.34
C GLU A 99 20.03 -6.43 1.36
N PHE A 100 19.07 -5.51 1.24
CA PHE A 100 17.90 -5.48 2.14
C PHE A 100 16.93 -6.65 1.92
N LEU A 101 17.02 -7.35 0.79
CA LEU A 101 16.22 -8.55 0.52
C LEU A 101 16.79 -9.78 1.23
N LYS A 102 18.11 -9.83 1.48
CA LYS A 102 18.81 -11.01 1.96
C LYS A 102 18.25 -11.59 3.26
N PRO A 103 17.91 -10.80 4.31
CA PRO A 103 17.41 -11.37 5.56
C PRO A 103 16.14 -12.20 5.36
N MET A 104 15.17 -11.66 4.64
CA MET A 104 13.92 -12.37 4.36
C MET A 104 14.14 -13.52 3.36
N TYR A 105 14.95 -13.29 2.32
CA TYR A 105 15.26 -14.30 1.32
C TYR A 105 15.91 -15.55 1.94
N ASN A 106 16.93 -15.36 2.77
CA ASN A 106 17.61 -16.47 3.45
C ASN A 106 16.68 -17.19 4.42
N ALA A 107 15.81 -16.47 5.12
CA ALA A 107 14.81 -17.08 5.99
C ALA A 107 13.84 -17.99 5.21
N LEU A 108 13.38 -17.57 4.03
CA LEU A 108 12.56 -18.41 3.15
C LEU A 108 13.31 -19.67 2.70
N LEU A 109 14.58 -19.53 2.27
CA LEU A 109 15.39 -20.68 1.86
C LEU A 109 15.60 -21.69 2.99
N ASN A 110 15.87 -21.22 4.21
CA ASN A 110 16.03 -22.10 5.38
C ASN A 110 14.73 -22.84 5.75
N LEU A 111 13.57 -22.30 5.38
CA LEU A 111 12.28 -22.97 5.49
C LEU A 111 11.99 -23.91 4.31
N ASN A 112 12.98 -24.21 3.47
CA ASN A 112 12.88 -25.04 2.27
C ASN A 112 11.89 -24.49 1.23
N ILE A 113 11.73 -23.17 1.18
CA ILE A 113 10.93 -22.50 0.16
C ILE A 113 11.87 -22.16 -1.00
N ASP A 114 11.61 -22.75 -2.16
CA ASP A 114 12.38 -22.50 -3.40
C ASP A 114 12.01 -21.16 -4.04
N ALA A 115 12.30 -20.07 -3.30
CA ALA A 115 12.12 -18.72 -3.77
C ALA A 115 13.38 -18.25 -4.52
N HIS A 116 13.20 -17.36 -5.49
CA HIS A 116 14.31 -16.61 -6.09
C HIS A 116 13.98 -15.11 -6.20
N ILE A 117 15.04 -14.31 -6.31
CA ILE A 117 14.94 -12.86 -6.51
C ILE A 117 14.94 -12.57 -8.01
N SER A 118 13.85 -11.99 -8.52
CA SER A 118 13.79 -11.61 -9.93
C SER A 118 14.64 -10.36 -10.24
N PRO A 119 14.93 -10.06 -11.52
CA PRO A 119 15.61 -8.82 -11.91
C PRO A 119 14.87 -7.54 -11.46
N ARG A 120 13.58 -7.65 -11.12
CA ARG A 120 12.75 -6.55 -10.62
C ARG A 120 12.73 -6.44 -9.10
N ASN A 121 13.58 -7.21 -8.42
CA ASN A 121 13.68 -7.25 -6.95
C ASN A 121 12.37 -7.69 -6.27
N ASP A 122 11.58 -8.53 -6.93
CA ASP A 122 10.44 -9.25 -6.31
C ASP A 122 10.84 -10.70 -6.00
N PHE A 123 10.21 -11.31 -4.99
CA PHE A 123 10.39 -12.75 -4.76
C PHE A 123 9.39 -13.53 -5.57
N ARG A 124 9.88 -14.65 -6.12
CA ARG A 124 9.08 -15.58 -6.93
C ARG A 124 9.32 -17.01 -6.51
N VAL A 125 8.28 -17.81 -6.63
CA VAL A 125 8.36 -19.27 -6.66
C VAL A 125 7.88 -19.68 -8.04
N LEU A 126 8.67 -20.49 -8.75
CA LEU A 126 8.51 -20.66 -10.20
C LEU A 126 8.42 -19.27 -10.88
N GLU A 127 7.54 -19.08 -11.85
CA GLU A 127 7.35 -17.78 -12.53
C GLU A 127 6.39 -16.81 -11.82
N LYS A 128 5.83 -17.20 -10.67
CA LYS A 128 4.79 -16.42 -9.98
C LYS A 128 5.40 -15.55 -8.89
N LYS A 129 5.03 -14.26 -8.90
CA LYS A 129 5.40 -13.32 -7.84
C LYS A 129 4.65 -13.66 -6.55
N ILE A 130 5.41 -13.86 -5.48
CA ILE A 130 4.89 -14.12 -4.12
C ILE A 130 5.15 -12.95 -3.17
N CYS A 131 6.18 -12.12 -3.41
CA CYS A 131 6.46 -10.94 -2.60
C CYS A 131 6.83 -9.73 -3.44
N GLY A 132 6.23 -8.57 -3.15
CA GLY A 132 6.66 -7.27 -3.66
C GLY A 132 7.36 -6.45 -2.59
N HIS A 133 8.32 -5.61 -3.00
CA HIS A 133 9.11 -4.78 -2.08
C HIS A 133 9.07 -3.32 -2.47
N SER A 134 9.25 -2.44 -1.47
CA SER A 134 9.56 -1.05 -1.72
C SER A 134 10.41 -0.47 -0.58
N GLN A 135 10.97 0.72 -0.81
CA GLN A 135 11.87 1.36 0.13
C GLN A 135 11.54 2.83 0.30
N PHE A 136 11.78 3.32 1.51
CA PHE A 136 11.85 4.74 1.83
C PHE A 136 13.24 5.00 2.41
N MET A 137 13.92 6.02 1.90
CA MET A 137 15.25 6.40 2.37
C MET A 137 15.26 7.88 2.75
N ARG A 138 15.86 8.18 3.90
CA ARG A 138 16.13 9.55 4.32
C ARG A 138 17.53 9.64 4.90
N LYS A 139 18.39 10.43 4.25
CA LYS A 139 19.84 10.40 4.50
C LYS A 139 20.34 8.96 4.34
N LYS A 140 21.09 8.43 5.30
CA LYS A 140 21.63 7.06 5.29
C LYS A 140 20.75 6.03 5.97
N ARG A 141 19.49 6.35 6.29
CA ARG A 141 18.57 5.41 6.93
C ARG A 141 17.54 4.92 5.93
N VAL A 142 17.38 3.61 5.85
CA VAL A 142 16.52 2.93 4.89
C VAL A 142 15.46 2.15 5.66
N LEU A 143 14.21 2.34 5.27
CA LEU A 143 13.07 1.47 5.58
C LEU A 143 12.82 0.65 4.33
N HIS A 144 13.09 -0.65 4.40
CA HIS A 144 12.72 -1.62 3.40
C HIS A 144 11.54 -2.43 3.91
N HIS A 145 10.53 -2.61 3.09
CA HIS A 145 9.43 -3.49 3.45
C HIS A 145 8.99 -4.35 2.27
N GLY A 146 8.38 -5.47 2.61
CA GLY A 146 7.80 -6.38 1.64
C GLY A 146 6.45 -6.92 2.10
N CYS A 147 5.73 -7.43 1.12
CA CYS A 147 4.37 -7.90 1.23
C CYS A 147 4.31 -9.29 0.59
N ILE A 148 4.31 -10.34 1.41
CA ILE A 148 4.25 -11.75 1.02
C ILE A 148 2.79 -12.16 0.94
N LEU A 149 2.37 -12.60 -0.25
CA LEU A 149 1.09 -13.27 -0.46
C LEU A 149 1.21 -14.68 0.10
N PHE A 150 0.81 -14.88 1.36
CA PHE A 150 0.89 -16.20 1.98
C PHE A 150 -0.32 -17.05 1.60
N ASP A 151 -1.52 -16.53 1.92
CA ASP A 151 -2.82 -17.16 1.65
C ASP A 151 -3.92 -16.08 1.45
N SER A 152 -3.61 -15.05 0.66
CA SER A 152 -4.49 -13.90 0.42
C SER A 152 -5.61 -14.22 -0.57
N ASN A 153 -6.72 -13.48 -0.48
CA ASN A 153 -7.78 -13.52 -1.49
C ASN A 153 -7.36 -12.72 -2.74
N LEU A 154 -6.86 -13.46 -3.74
CA LEU A 154 -6.37 -12.87 -4.99
C LEU A 154 -7.48 -12.25 -5.86
N ASP A 155 -8.75 -12.59 -5.64
CA ASP A 155 -9.87 -11.97 -6.35
C ASP A 155 -10.20 -10.60 -5.78
N ASN A 156 -10.14 -10.43 -4.46
CA ASN A 156 -10.22 -9.10 -3.82
C ASN A 156 -9.10 -8.20 -4.34
N LEU A 157 -7.87 -8.74 -4.45
CA LEU A 157 -6.73 -8.02 -5.04
C LEU A 157 -7.05 -7.57 -6.47
N ARG A 158 -7.54 -8.47 -7.32
CA ARG A 158 -7.87 -8.14 -8.71
C ARG A 158 -8.96 -7.08 -8.81
N ASN A 159 -10.02 -7.21 -8.03
CA ASN A 159 -11.19 -6.32 -8.12
C ASN A 159 -10.91 -4.92 -7.54
N ALA A 160 -10.17 -4.82 -6.43
CA ALA A 160 -9.78 -3.54 -5.85
C ALA A 160 -8.86 -2.72 -6.77
N LEU A 161 -8.05 -3.41 -7.59
CA LEU A 161 -7.18 -2.80 -8.59
C LEU A 161 -7.79 -2.79 -10.01
N ASN A 162 -9.05 -3.23 -10.17
CA ASN A 162 -9.72 -3.31 -11.48
C ASN A 162 -10.31 -1.97 -11.88
N VAL A 163 -9.45 -1.13 -12.44
CA VAL A 163 -9.79 0.19 -12.95
C VAL A 163 -10.33 0.03 -14.38
N LYS A 164 -11.60 -0.38 -14.53
CA LYS A 164 -12.22 -0.52 -15.85
C LYS A 164 -12.42 0.84 -16.51
N ASN A 165 -12.06 0.94 -17.80
CA ASN A 165 -12.50 2.00 -18.73
C ASN A 165 -12.22 3.45 -18.33
N LYS A 166 -11.20 3.73 -17.51
CA LYS A 166 -10.82 5.11 -17.22
C LYS A 166 -9.74 5.57 -18.21
N LYS A 167 -10.11 6.46 -19.14
CA LYS A 167 -9.10 7.22 -19.90
C LYS A 167 -8.62 8.36 -19.01
N ILE A 168 -7.53 8.08 -18.29
CA ILE A 168 -6.90 9.05 -17.39
C ILE A 168 -5.59 9.53 -18.01
N ILE A 169 -5.45 10.85 -18.05
CA ILE A 169 -4.20 11.53 -18.40
C ILE A 169 -3.52 11.92 -17.09
N SER A 170 -2.37 11.31 -16.82
CA SER A 170 -1.55 11.59 -15.63
C SER A 170 -0.07 11.33 -15.92
N LYS A 171 0.80 12.01 -15.16
CA LYS A 171 2.23 11.74 -15.09
C LYS A 171 2.62 10.88 -13.86
N SER A 172 1.64 10.29 -13.16
CA SER A 172 1.89 9.46 -11.98
C SER A 172 2.66 8.18 -12.29
N ALA A 173 3.37 7.70 -11.28
CA ALA A 173 3.95 6.36 -11.31
C ALA A 173 2.83 5.32 -11.34
N LYS A 174 2.89 4.41 -12.32
CA LYS A 174 1.87 3.35 -12.52
C LYS A 174 2.33 2.02 -11.97
N SER A 175 1.38 1.24 -11.45
CA SER A 175 1.66 -0.16 -11.11
C SER A 175 1.97 -0.97 -12.37
N VAL A 176 2.95 -1.87 -12.26
CA VAL A 176 3.23 -2.85 -13.32
C VAL A 176 2.54 -4.15 -12.99
N LYS A 177 1.62 -4.59 -13.84
CA LYS A 177 0.90 -5.86 -13.70
C LYS A 177 1.91 -7.02 -13.62
N SER A 178 1.66 -7.95 -12.71
CA SER A 178 2.47 -9.16 -12.55
C SER A 178 1.57 -10.34 -12.25
N SER A 179 1.96 -11.52 -12.73
CA SER A 179 1.29 -12.75 -12.37
C SER A 179 1.71 -13.16 -10.96
N VAL A 180 0.75 -13.21 -10.04
CA VAL A 180 0.97 -13.52 -8.62
C VAL A 180 0.43 -14.90 -8.25
N ALA A 181 0.89 -15.44 -7.12
CA ALA A 181 0.35 -16.64 -6.48
C ALA A 181 0.53 -16.57 -4.97
N ASN A 182 -0.28 -17.32 -4.22
CA ASN A 182 -0.11 -17.52 -2.78
C ASN A 182 1.01 -18.52 -2.52
N LEU A 183 1.84 -18.20 -1.53
CA LEU A 183 2.98 -19.01 -1.12
C LEU A 183 2.56 -20.37 -0.57
N LYS A 184 1.48 -20.42 0.23
CA LYS A 184 0.94 -21.65 0.82
C LYS A 184 0.60 -22.68 -0.26
N GLU A 185 -0.11 -22.26 -1.30
CA GLU A 185 -0.52 -23.11 -2.42
C GLU A 185 0.69 -23.52 -3.28
N ILE A 186 1.48 -22.56 -3.76
CA ILE A 186 2.54 -22.84 -4.75
C ILE A 186 3.71 -23.65 -4.17
N SER A 187 4.00 -23.48 -2.88
CA SER A 187 5.03 -24.22 -2.16
C SER A 187 4.47 -25.41 -1.37
N LYS A 188 3.17 -25.70 -1.46
CA LYS A 188 2.48 -26.83 -0.79
C LYS A 188 2.74 -26.87 0.72
N LEU A 189 2.67 -25.70 1.37
CA LEU A 189 2.90 -25.57 2.80
C LEU A 189 1.67 -26.08 3.57
N ASP A 190 1.91 -26.78 4.68
CA ASP A 190 0.89 -27.45 5.50
C ASP A 190 0.56 -26.70 6.80
N TYR A 191 1.11 -25.50 6.98
CA TYR A 191 0.94 -24.70 8.18
C TYR A 191 0.19 -23.38 7.92
N GLU A 192 -0.40 -22.82 8.97
CA GLU A 192 -1.15 -21.57 8.91
C GLU A 192 -0.24 -20.33 8.99
N ILE A 193 -0.78 -19.15 8.66
CA ILE A 193 0.02 -17.92 8.62
C ILE A 193 0.66 -17.58 9.97
N SER A 194 0.01 -17.94 11.09
CA SER A 194 0.56 -17.77 12.44
C SER A 194 1.81 -18.62 12.67
N ASP A 195 1.82 -19.85 12.16
CA ASP A 195 2.97 -20.74 12.26
C ASP A 195 4.09 -20.27 11.33
N PHE A 196 3.73 -19.79 10.14
CA PHE A 196 4.68 -19.21 9.20
C PHE A 196 5.38 -17.98 9.79
N LEU A 197 4.63 -17.10 10.45
CA LEU A 197 5.14 -15.94 11.18
C LEU A 197 6.21 -16.32 12.22
N GLU A 198 5.90 -17.28 13.09
CA GLU A 198 6.85 -17.73 14.12
C GLU A 198 8.07 -18.45 13.50
N LYS A 199 7.87 -19.26 12.47
CA LYS A 199 8.97 -19.90 11.71
C LYS A 199 9.90 -18.85 11.09
N LEU A 200 9.35 -17.85 10.39
CA LEU A 200 10.13 -16.76 9.78
C LEU A 200 10.88 -15.96 10.83
N LYS A 201 10.21 -15.57 11.91
CA LYS A 201 10.84 -14.87 13.03
C LYS A 201 12.03 -15.66 13.58
N ASN A 202 11.86 -16.97 13.80
CA ASN A 202 12.94 -17.82 14.29
C ASN A 202 14.12 -17.87 13.30
N GLU A 203 13.86 -18.01 12.00
CA GLU A 203 14.92 -18.00 10.98
C GLU A 203 15.64 -16.65 10.89
N ILE A 204 14.92 -15.54 10.96
CA ILE A 204 15.51 -14.19 10.97
C ILE A 204 16.41 -14.03 12.20
N LEU A 205 15.91 -14.36 13.40
CA LEU A 205 16.64 -14.16 14.65
C LEU A 205 17.85 -15.10 14.81
N LYS A 206 17.81 -16.31 14.23
CA LYS A 206 18.97 -17.22 14.22
C LYS A 206 20.20 -16.63 13.54
N THR A 207 20.01 -15.71 12.59
CA THR A 207 21.11 -15.05 11.87
C THR A 207 21.72 -13.87 12.64
N GLN A 208 21.17 -13.53 13.80
CA GLN A 208 21.57 -12.36 14.58
C GLN A 208 22.36 -12.77 15.81
N GLU A 209 23.59 -12.27 15.96
CA GLU A 209 24.42 -12.54 17.15
C GLU A 209 23.77 -11.97 18.43
N ASN A 210 23.17 -10.79 18.32
CA ASN A 210 22.48 -10.12 19.41
C ASN A 210 21.15 -9.52 18.92
N PHE A 211 20.07 -9.89 19.59
CA PHE A 211 18.75 -9.31 19.33
C PHE A 211 17.99 -8.99 20.61
N GLU A 212 17.10 -8.00 20.52
CA GLU A 212 16.15 -7.63 21.55
C GLU A 212 14.74 -7.86 21.02
N ILE A 213 13.88 -8.53 21.79
CA ILE A 213 12.45 -8.59 21.49
C ILE A 213 11.78 -7.41 22.18
N TYR A 214 11.26 -6.47 21.40
CA TYR A 214 10.69 -5.23 21.90
C TYR A 214 9.16 -5.28 21.91
N GLU A 215 8.58 -5.05 23.07
CA GLU A 215 7.13 -4.87 23.23
C GLU A 215 6.80 -3.38 23.30
N LEU A 216 5.75 -2.98 22.57
CA LEU A 216 5.28 -1.60 22.54
C LEU A 216 4.91 -1.12 23.94
N THR A 217 5.56 -0.06 24.40
CA THR A 217 5.18 0.63 25.62
C THR A 217 3.91 1.46 25.40
N LYS A 218 3.27 1.91 26.48
CA LYS A 218 2.12 2.83 26.38
C LYS A 218 2.50 4.14 25.67
N GLU A 219 3.72 4.62 25.89
CA GLU A 219 4.23 5.83 25.24
C GLU A 219 4.44 5.62 23.73
N ASP A 220 4.89 4.43 23.31
CA ASP A 220 4.98 4.10 21.88
C ASP A 220 3.62 4.16 21.21
N ILE A 221 2.63 3.49 21.81
CA ILE A 221 1.26 3.45 21.29
C ILE A 221 0.70 4.87 21.14
N LEU A 222 0.87 5.73 22.16
CA LEU A 222 0.42 7.12 22.11
C LEU A 222 1.10 7.92 20.99
N ASN A 223 2.40 7.76 20.79
CA ASN A 223 3.12 8.46 19.73
C ASN A 223 2.76 7.95 18.34
N ILE A 224 2.55 6.64 18.19
CA ILE A 224 2.10 6.02 16.94
C ILE A 224 0.68 6.49 16.61
N ASP A 225 -0.24 6.48 17.59
CA ASP A 225 -1.60 6.97 17.40
C ASP A 225 -1.65 8.46 17.05
N LYS A 226 -0.74 9.25 17.62
CA LYS A 226 -0.56 10.65 17.22
C LYS A 226 -0.20 10.76 15.74
N ILE A 227 0.85 10.08 15.28
CA ILE A 227 1.27 10.07 13.86
C ILE A 227 0.14 9.56 12.96
N LYS A 228 -0.57 8.51 13.39
CA LYS A 228 -1.74 7.96 12.69
C LYS A 228 -2.80 9.05 12.48
N SER A 229 -3.20 9.72 13.56
CA SER A 229 -4.27 10.74 13.56
C SER A 229 -3.91 12.00 12.76
N GLU A 230 -2.66 12.43 12.85
CA GLU A 230 -2.17 13.65 12.19
C GLU A 230 -1.83 13.43 10.72
N LYS A 231 -1.70 12.18 10.27
CA LYS A 231 -1.23 11.85 8.93
C LYS A 231 -1.97 10.69 8.29
N TYR A 232 -1.77 9.46 8.75
CA TYR A 232 -2.14 8.26 7.98
C TYR A 232 -3.64 8.08 7.76
N VAL A 233 -4.49 8.66 8.59
CA VAL A 233 -5.95 8.66 8.40
C VAL A 233 -6.48 9.90 7.66
N THR A 234 -5.63 10.90 7.41
CA THR A 234 -6.06 12.18 6.86
C THR A 234 -6.26 12.11 5.35
N LYS A 235 -7.26 12.82 4.82
CA LYS A 235 -7.47 12.93 3.37
C LYS A 235 -6.29 13.61 2.67
N ASP A 236 -5.65 14.58 3.31
CA ASP A 236 -4.44 15.24 2.81
C ASP A 236 -3.29 14.28 2.55
N TRP A 237 -3.15 13.25 3.36
CA TRP A 237 -2.15 12.22 3.14
C TRP A 237 -2.63 11.16 2.13
N ILE A 238 -3.83 10.63 2.31
CA ILE A 238 -4.32 9.52 1.48
C ILE A 238 -4.57 10.00 0.04
N TYR A 239 -5.29 11.10 -0.14
CA TYR A 239 -5.71 11.66 -1.43
C TYR A 239 -4.83 12.84 -1.85
N GLY A 240 -4.46 13.71 -0.89
CA GLY A 240 -3.74 14.96 -1.17
C GLY A 240 -2.36 14.81 -1.81
N GLN A 241 -1.75 13.63 -1.71
CA GLN A 241 -0.46 13.33 -2.34
C GLN A 241 -0.58 12.79 -3.77
N SER A 242 -1.80 12.63 -4.30
CA SER A 242 -1.99 12.16 -5.68
C SER A 242 -1.61 13.23 -6.69
N PRO A 243 -0.74 12.92 -7.67
CA PRO A 243 -0.40 13.85 -8.73
C PRO A 243 -1.62 14.25 -9.55
N LYS A 244 -1.57 15.46 -10.11
CA LYS A 244 -2.60 15.98 -11.01
C LYS A 244 -2.96 14.98 -12.10
N CYS A 245 -4.26 14.76 -12.30
CA CYS A 245 -4.78 13.96 -13.39
C CYS A 245 -6.06 14.56 -13.98
N THR A 246 -6.36 14.16 -15.20
CA THR A 246 -7.61 14.51 -15.88
C THR A 246 -8.25 13.23 -16.38
N PHE A 247 -9.55 13.07 -16.16
CA PHE A 247 -10.32 11.96 -16.74
C PHE A 247 -11.50 12.48 -17.55
N PHE A 248 -11.92 11.67 -18.52
CA PHE A 248 -13.02 12.00 -19.41
C PHE A 248 -14.33 11.40 -18.89
N LEU A 249 -15.35 12.24 -18.78
CA LEU A 249 -16.75 11.81 -18.66
C LEU A 249 -17.35 11.51 -20.04
N ASP A 250 -16.94 12.27 -21.06
CA ASP A 250 -17.37 12.11 -22.45
C ASP A 250 -16.23 12.51 -23.38
N GLU A 251 -15.72 11.58 -24.19
CA GLU A 251 -14.63 11.88 -25.11
C GLU A 251 -15.09 12.65 -26.35
N GLU A 252 -16.31 12.40 -26.83
CA GLU A 252 -16.82 13.05 -28.04
C GLU A 252 -17.16 14.51 -27.77
N ARG A 253 -17.61 14.81 -26.55
CA ARG A 253 -17.95 16.17 -26.11
C ARG A 253 -16.82 16.88 -25.36
N ASP A 254 -15.67 16.23 -25.18
CA ASP A 254 -14.54 16.72 -24.38
C ASP A 254 -14.92 17.11 -22.94
N TYR A 255 -15.86 16.36 -22.35
CA TYR A 255 -16.26 16.57 -20.96
C TYR A 255 -15.25 15.93 -20.03
N THR A 256 -14.63 16.75 -19.20
CA THR A 256 -13.46 16.37 -18.40
C THR A 256 -13.60 16.80 -16.95
N VAL A 257 -12.92 16.07 -16.08
CA VAL A 257 -12.75 16.43 -14.68
C VAL A 257 -11.25 16.43 -14.39
N GLU A 258 -10.78 17.55 -13.86
CA GLU A 258 -9.40 17.75 -13.45
C GLU A 258 -9.29 17.63 -11.94
N ILE A 259 -8.36 16.79 -11.50
CA ILE A 259 -8.08 16.52 -10.10
C ILE A 259 -6.65 16.96 -9.81
N ASP A 260 -6.47 17.80 -8.78
CA ASP A 260 -5.15 18.15 -8.25
C ASP A 260 -5.16 18.08 -6.72
N GLY A 261 -4.08 17.53 -6.14
CA GLY A 261 -4.03 17.23 -4.72
C GLY A 261 -5.22 16.38 -4.24
N GLY A 262 -5.67 15.44 -5.08
CA GLY A 262 -6.82 14.59 -4.80
C GLY A 262 -8.18 15.31 -4.75
N LYS A 263 -8.24 16.61 -5.05
CA LYS A 263 -9.48 17.41 -5.07
C LYS A 263 -9.91 17.73 -6.49
N ILE A 264 -11.21 17.88 -6.69
CA ILE A 264 -11.75 18.37 -7.97
C ILE A 264 -11.36 19.84 -8.12
N GLU A 265 -10.50 20.13 -9.09
CA GLU A 265 -10.05 21.49 -9.40
C GLU A 265 -10.96 22.13 -10.45
N LYS A 266 -11.36 21.35 -11.46
CA LYS A 266 -12.17 21.83 -12.58
C LYS A 266 -13.07 20.74 -13.14
N ILE A 267 -14.27 21.12 -13.54
CA ILE A 267 -15.19 20.29 -14.33
C ILE A 267 -15.47 21.06 -15.63
N ASN A 268 -15.29 20.40 -16.77
CA ASN A 268 -15.67 20.93 -18.08
C ASN A 268 -16.85 20.12 -18.62
N MET A 269 -18.01 20.75 -18.75
CA MET A 269 -19.20 20.14 -19.36
C MET A 269 -19.92 21.09 -20.34
N GLY A 270 -19.17 22.00 -20.96
CA GLY A 270 -19.75 23.07 -21.77
C GLY A 270 -20.47 24.10 -20.89
N ASP A 271 -21.73 24.40 -21.20
CA ASP A 271 -22.56 25.34 -20.43
C ASP A 271 -23.30 24.68 -19.25
N ASP A 272 -23.13 23.37 -19.04
CA ASP A 272 -23.79 22.62 -17.96
C ASP A 272 -22.96 22.64 -16.67
N ASN A 273 -23.43 23.43 -15.70
CA ASN A 273 -22.75 23.66 -14.42
C ASN A 273 -23.30 22.82 -13.26
N LYS A 274 -24.08 21.77 -13.55
CA LYS A 274 -24.77 20.97 -12.51
C LYS A 274 -23.83 20.31 -11.48
N PHE A 275 -22.56 20.11 -11.84
CA PHE A 275 -21.56 19.50 -10.95
C PHE A 275 -20.57 20.50 -10.33
N ASP A 276 -20.71 21.81 -10.57
CA ASP A 276 -19.76 22.82 -10.07
C ASP A 276 -19.62 22.80 -8.55
N SER A 277 -20.68 22.40 -7.82
CA SER A 277 -20.63 22.25 -6.37
C SER A 277 -19.74 21.10 -5.86
N LEU A 278 -19.24 20.24 -6.76
CA LEU A 278 -18.23 19.23 -6.46
C LEU A 278 -16.80 19.81 -6.42
N ILE A 279 -16.58 20.99 -7.02
CA ILE A 279 -15.26 21.63 -7.07
C ILE A 279 -14.79 21.94 -5.63
N GLY A 280 -13.55 21.54 -5.34
CA GLY A 280 -12.91 21.66 -4.03
C GLY A 280 -13.09 20.45 -3.11
N LEU A 281 -14.01 19.53 -3.41
CA LEU A 281 -14.16 18.27 -2.67
C LEU A 281 -13.04 17.30 -3.01
N TYR A 282 -12.66 16.44 -2.06
CA TYR A 282 -11.81 15.30 -2.41
C TYR A 282 -12.58 14.36 -3.33
N PHE A 283 -11.87 13.79 -4.31
CA PHE A 283 -12.41 12.75 -5.16
C PHE A 283 -12.42 11.40 -4.40
N GLU A 284 -13.23 11.34 -3.36
CA GLU A 284 -13.52 10.17 -2.53
C GLU A 284 -14.91 9.64 -2.88
N TYR A 285 -15.02 8.32 -3.05
CA TYR A 285 -16.27 7.68 -3.47
C TYR A 285 -17.48 8.09 -2.62
N GLU A 286 -17.37 8.05 -1.29
CA GLU A 286 -18.50 8.37 -0.41
C GLU A 286 -18.88 9.86 -0.49
N GLU A 287 -17.89 10.76 -0.51
CA GLU A 287 -18.11 12.21 -0.59
C GLU A 287 -18.79 12.59 -1.91
N ILE A 288 -18.29 12.07 -3.03
CA ILE A 288 -18.86 12.30 -4.36
C ILE A 288 -20.25 11.69 -4.50
N LYS A 289 -20.44 10.44 -4.03
CA LYS A 289 -21.74 9.76 -4.06
C LYS A 289 -22.80 10.52 -3.27
N ASN A 290 -22.47 10.94 -2.04
CA ASN A 290 -23.40 11.68 -1.19
C ASN A 290 -23.74 13.03 -1.81
N LYS A 291 -22.74 13.74 -2.36
CA LYS A 291 -22.98 15.04 -2.96
C LYS A 291 -23.83 14.96 -4.22
N ILE A 292 -23.62 13.96 -5.07
CA ILE A 292 -24.47 13.71 -6.25
C ILE A 292 -25.91 13.38 -5.83
N ALA A 293 -26.08 12.59 -4.76
CA ALA A 293 -27.41 12.28 -4.24
C ALA A 293 -28.14 13.53 -3.72
N GLU A 294 -27.45 14.43 -3.00
CA GLU A 294 -28.01 15.73 -2.57
C GLU A 294 -28.49 16.59 -3.74
N LEU A 295 -27.74 16.59 -4.85
CA LEU A 295 -28.08 17.35 -6.06
C LEU A 295 -29.24 16.74 -6.87
N ASN A 296 -29.70 15.53 -6.51
CA ASN A 296 -30.73 14.78 -7.24
C ASN A 296 -30.41 14.53 -8.73
N ILE A 297 -29.13 14.47 -9.10
CA ILE A 297 -28.70 14.22 -10.48
C ILE A 297 -28.62 12.71 -10.72
N LYS A 298 -29.29 12.21 -11.76
CA LYS A 298 -29.42 10.77 -12.07
C LYS A 298 -29.05 10.41 -13.50
N ASP A 299 -28.29 11.27 -14.18
CA ASP A 299 -27.86 11.01 -15.55
C ASP A 299 -26.63 10.07 -15.62
N ASP A 300 -26.25 9.74 -16.86
CA ASP A 300 -25.11 8.84 -17.10
C ASP A 300 -23.77 9.44 -16.64
N TYR A 301 -23.64 10.77 -16.56
CA TYR A 301 -22.42 11.43 -16.10
C TYR A 301 -22.28 11.34 -14.58
N ALA A 302 -23.38 11.50 -13.84
CA ALA A 302 -23.42 11.23 -12.40
C ALA A 302 -23.03 9.77 -12.09
N LYS A 303 -23.54 8.82 -12.88
CA LYS A 303 -23.16 7.42 -12.75
C LYS A 303 -21.66 7.20 -13.02
N LYS A 304 -21.12 7.79 -14.09
CA LYS A 304 -19.70 7.72 -14.42
C LYS A 304 -18.82 8.30 -13.31
N LEU A 305 -19.17 9.45 -12.74
CA LEU A 305 -18.43 10.05 -11.61
C LEU A 305 -18.33 9.12 -10.40
N ILE A 306 -19.39 8.34 -10.12
CA ILE A 306 -19.43 7.38 -9.00
C ILE A 306 -18.70 6.08 -9.33
N GLU A 307 -18.65 5.67 -10.60
CA GLU A 307 -17.98 4.44 -11.04
C GLU A 307 -16.48 4.61 -11.29
N ILE A 308 -16.01 5.86 -11.40
CA ILE A 308 -14.58 6.22 -11.39
C ILE A 308 -14.04 6.06 -9.97
#